data_AF-A0A2N2UIF4-F1
#
_entry.id   AF-A0A2N2UIF4-F1
#
_cell.length_a   1.000
_cell.length_b   1.000
_cell.length_c   1.000
_cell.angle_alpha   90.00
_cell.angle_beta   90.00
_cell.angle_gamma   90.00
#
_symmetry.space_group_name_H-M   'P 1'
#
loop_
_entity.id
_entity.type
_entity.pdbx_description
1 polymer ?
#
loop_
_entity_poly.entity_id
_entity_poly.type
_entity_poly.pdbx_seq_one_letter_code
_entity_poly.pdbx_strand_id
1 'polypeptide(L)'
;ARQIFLVPVWSLKWWSEVFYELRWYLFLVREPKKYVGHNPLAQLMMFLFFTIGAVYMICTGFALYGEGLGEGSWAESMFGWVITAVGGNSLQVHSFHRLGMWVTVCFVIVHVYAAIREDIMSRQSLISTMISGWRMFKD
;
A
#
# COMPACT_ATOMS: atom_id res chain seq x y z
N ALA A 1 6.16 -4.64 -14.12
CA ALA A 1 4.70 -4.90 -14.02
C ALA A 1 4.36 -6.17 -13.20
N ARG A 2 4.86 -7.37 -13.55
CA ARG A 2 4.48 -8.64 -12.85
C ARG A 2 4.83 -8.72 -11.35
N GLN A 3 5.85 -8.00 -10.90
CA GLN A 3 6.32 -8.00 -9.51
C GLN A 3 5.35 -7.35 -8.50
N ILE A 4 4.35 -6.59 -8.98
CA ILE A 4 3.34 -5.96 -8.13
C ILE A 4 2.27 -6.98 -7.69
N PHE A 5 1.98 -7.97 -8.54
CA PHE A 5 0.91 -8.94 -8.33
C PHE A 5 1.41 -10.33 -7.89
N LEU A 6 2.66 -10.69 -8.23
CA LEU A 6 3.26 -11.96 -7.85
C LEU A 6 4.37 -11.73 -6.82
N VAL A 7 3.97 -11.61 -5.56
CA VAL A 7 4.89 -11.54 -4.42
C VAL A 7 5.28 -12.99 -4.04
N PRO A 8 6.57 -13.34 -3.96
CA PRO A 8 7.01 -14.69 -3.62
C PRO A 8 6.90 -14.96 -2.11
N VAL A 9 5.68 -14.88 -1.58
CA VAL A 9 5.35 -15.08 -0.15
C VAL A 9 5.74 -16.47 0.36
N TRP A 10 5.93 -17.43 -0.55
CA TRP A 10 6.34 -18.81 -0.28
C TRP A 10 7.84 -18.95 0.03
N SER A 11 8.66 -17.92 -0.22
CA SER A 11 10.10 -17.98 -0.04
C SER A 11 10.52 -17.48 1.35
N LEU A 12 11.07 -18.37 2.17
CA LEU A 12 11.66 -18.02 3.47
C LEU A 12 12.80 -16.99 3.33
N LYS A 13 13.56 -17.07 2.24
CA LYS A 13 14.60 -16.08 1.92
C LYS A 13 13.99 -14.70 1.71
N TRP A 14 12.86 -14.61 1.01
CA TRP A 14 12.19 -13.33 0.77
C TRP A 14 11.68 -12.68 2.07
N TRP A 15 11.09 -13.45 2.98
CA TRP A 15 10.72 -12.96 4.30
C TRP A 15 11.92 -12.47 5.12
N SER A 16 13.04 -13.20 5.10
CA SER A 16 14.28 -12.75 5.77
C SER A 16 14.76 -11.39 5.24
N GLU A 17 14.63 -11.14 3.94
CA GLU A 17 14.97 -9.84 3.34
C GLU A 17 13.97 -8.73 3.76
N VAL A 18 12.67 -9.02 3.78
CA VAL A 18 11.64 -8.08 4.30
C VAL A 18 11.94 -7.65 5.74
N PHE A 19 12.24 -8.60 6.63
CA PHE A 19 12.58 -8.29 8.03
C PHE A 19 13.94 -7.60 8.17
N TYR A 20 14.90 -7.87 7.29
CA TYR A 20 16.17 -7.14 7.27
C TYR A 20 15.94 -5.67 6.89
N GLU A 21 15.08 -5.41 5.89
CA GLU A 21 14.76 -4.05 5.49
C GLU A 21 13.98 -3.29 6.57
N LEU A 22 13.01 -3.95 7.21
CA LEU A 22 12.28 -3.34 8.32
C LEU A 22 13.23 -2.90 9.43
N ARG A 23 14.21 -3.75 9.76
CA ARG A 23 15.27 -3.41 10.73
C ARG A 23 16.14 -2.25 10.26
N TRP A 24 16.46 -2.16 8.96
CA TRP A 24 17.16 -1.01 8.39
C TRP A 24 16.35 0.29 8.57
N TYR A 25 15.05 0.27 8.27
CA TYR A 25 14.17 1.43 8.47
C TYR A 25 14.01 1.81 9.95
N LEU A 26 14.06 0.82 10.84
CA LEU A 26 14.04 1.02 12.30
C LEU A 26 15.42 1.35 12.90
N PHE A 27 16.45 1.62 12.09
CA PHE A 27 17.83 1.93 12.52
C PHE A 27 18.52 0.82 13.33
N LEU A 28 18.04 -0.42 13.26
CA LEU A 28 18.62 -1.57 13.94
C LEU A 28 19.84 -2.15 13.19
N VAL A 29 20.10 -1.71 11.96
CA VAL A 29 21.17 -2.21 11.09
C VAL A 29 21.92 -1.04 10.45
N ARG A 30 23.23 -1.20 10.24
CA ARG A 30 24.17 -0.15 9.78
C ARG A 30 24.27 0.00 8.26
N GLU A 31 23.95 -1.04 7.48
CA GLU A 31 24.08 -1.03 6.02
C GLU A 31 22.84 -1.61 5.31
N PRO A 32 22.30 -0.90 4.29
CA PRO A 32 21.23 -1.41 3.46
C PRO A 32 21.77 -2.42 2.43
N LYS A 33 20.95 -3.42 2.09
CA LYS A 33 21.26 -4.31 0.96
C LYS A 33 20.92 -3.61 -0.35
N LYS A 34 21.75 -3.82 -1.37
CA LYS A 34 21.50 -3.29 -2.72
C LYS A 34 20.56 -4.23 -3.46
N TYR A 35 19.33 -3.80 -3.73
CA TYR A 35 18.39 -4.53 -4.56
C TYR A 35 18.28 -3.92 -5.96
N VAL A 36 18.27 -4.78 -6.99
CA VAL A 36 17.97 -4.38 -8.37
C VAL A 36 16.45 -4.45 -8.58
N GLY A 37 15.80 -3.30 -8.72
CA GLY A 37 14.34 -3.19 -8.87
C GLY A 37 13.67 -2.60 -7.63
N HIS A 38 12.70 -3.33 -7.06
CA HIS A 38 12.03 -2.97 -5.81
C HIS A 38 12.52 -3.88 -4.69
N ASN A 39 12.75 -3.31 -3.51
CA ASN A 39 13.06 -4.10 -2.33
C ASN A 39 11.81 -4.95 -1.92
N PRO A 40 12.02 -6.18 -1.41
CA PRO A 40 10.95 -7.06 -0.89
C PRO A 40 9.91 -6.38 0.00
N LEU A 41 10.31 -5.49 0.91
CA LEU A 41 9.39 -4.74 1.76
C LEU A 41 8.53 -3.77 0.93
N ALA A 42 9.13 -3.06 -0.03
CA ALA A 42 8.39 -2.17 -0.92
C ALA A 42 7.37 -2.94 -1.77
N GLN A 43 7.73 -4.13 -2.28
CA GLN A 43 6.80 -5.01 -3.00
C GLN A 43 5.63 -5.46 -2.12
N LEU A 44 5.89 -5.84 -0.86
CA LEU A 44 4.85 -6.20 0.09
C LEU A 44 3.89 -5.04 0.34
N MET A 45 4.43 -3.84 0.58
CA MET A 45 3.62 -2.65 0.82
C MET A 45 2.79 -2.29 -0.41
N MET A 46 3.35 -2.40 -1.62
CA MET A 46 2.60 -2.17 -2.85
C MET A 46 1.41 -3.14 -2.98
N PHE A 47 1.61 -4.43 -2.72
CA PHE A 47 0.51 -5.40 -2.78
C PHE A 47 -0.56 -5.13 -1.72
N LEU A 48 -0.16 -4.91 -0.46
CA LEU A 48 -1.10 -4.66 0.64
C LEU A 48 -1.91 -3.37 0.45
N PHE A 49 -1.27 -2.26 0.09
CA PHE A 49 -1.95 -0.96 0.00
C PHE A 49 -2.60 -0.71 -1.36
N PHE A 50 -1.94 -1.03 -2.49
CA PHE A 50 -2.51 -0.78 -3.82
C PHE A 50 -3.41 -1.89 -4.33
N THR A 51 -3.18 -3.16 -3.97
CA THR A 51 -4.07 -4.25 -4.41
C THR A 51 -5.18 -4.46 -3.39
N ILE A 52 -4.85 -4.82 -2.15
CA ILE A 52 -5.87 -5.15 -1.15
C ILE A 52 -6.56 -3.88 -0.63
N GLY A 53 -5.78 -2.88 -0.20
CA GLY A 53 -6.29 -1.64 0.38
C GLY A 53 -7.16 -0.84 -0.60
N ALA A 54 -6.72 -0.69 -1.85
CA ALA A 54 -7.51 0.03 -2.86
C ALA A 54 -8.81 -0.71 -3.20
N VAL A 55 -8.78 -2.04 -3.41
CA VAL A 55 -10.00 -2.83 -3.66
C VAL A 55 -10.97 -2.71 -2.48
N TYR A 56 -10.47 -2.79 -1.25
CA TYR A 56 -11.27 -2.58 -0.05
C TYR A 56 -11.94 -1.20 -0.02
N MET A 57 -11.19 -0.13 -0.30
CA MET A 57 -11.73 1.24 -0.33
C MET A 57 -12.75 1.44 -1.46
N ILE A 58 -12.52 0.81 -2.62
CA ILE A 58 -13.45 0.82 -3.76
C ILE A 58 -14.76 0.12 -3.38
N CYS A 59 -14.69 -1.11 -2.86
CA CYS A 59 -15.88 -1.89 -2.50
C CYS A 59 -16.71 -1.19 -1.41
N THR A 60 -16.07 -0.73 -0.34
CA THR A 60 -16.77 -0.03 0.75
C THR A 60 -17.28 1.35 0.33
N GLY A 61 -16.54 2.07 -0.51
CA GLY A 61 -16.95 3.36 -1.04
C GLY A 61 -18.17 3.26 -1.97
N PHE A 62 -18.15 2.31 -2.91
CA PHE A 62 -19.28 2.09 -3.82
C PHE A 62 -20.52 1.53 -3.11
N ALA A 63 -20.35 0.73 -2.05
CA ALA A 63 -21.47 0.27 -1.24
C ALA A 63 -22.21 1.44 -0.57
N LEU A 64 -21.48 2.37 0.04
CA LEU A 64 -22.05 3.58 0.65
C LEU A 64 -22.61 4.55 -0.40
N TYR A 65 -21.97 4.64 -1.56
CA TYR A 65 -22.46 5.44 -2.67
C TYR A 65 -23.78 4.90 -3.24
N GLY A 66 -23.91 3.57 -3.35
CA GLY A 66 -25.14 2.89 -3.78
C GLY A 66 -26.32 3.14 -2.83
N GLU A 67 -26.07 3.14 -1.51
CA GLU A 67 -27.08 3.51 -0.52
C GLU A 67 -27.56 4.96 -0.70
N GLY A 68 -26.66 5.89 -0.98
CA GLY A 68 -27.01 7.29 -1.26
C GLY A 68 -27.73 7.52 -2.60
N LEU A 69 -27.50 6.65 -3.60
CA LEU A 69 -28.16 6.69 -4.90
C LEU A 69 -29.61 6.18 -4.86
N GLY A 70 -29.95 5.35 -3.87
CA GLY A 70 -31.26 4.73 -3.73
C GLY A 70 -31.33 3.28 -4.25
N GLU A 71 -32.39 2.59 -3.82
CA GLU A 71 -32.66 1.19 -4.18
C GLU A 71 -32.83 1.01 -5.69
N GLY A 72 -32.26 -0.07 -6.24
CA GLY A 72 -32.29 -0.38 -7.67
C GLY A 72 -31.24 0.36 -8.51
N SER A 73 -30.34 1.12 -7.88
CA SER A 73 -29.18 1.69 -8.55
C SER A 73 -28.16 0.62 -8.95
N TRP A 74 -27.38 0.88 -10.01
CA TRP A 74 -26.33 -0.05 -10.45
C TRP A 74 -25.28 -0.29 -9.36
N ALA A 75 -24.99 0.73 -8.54
CA ALA A 75 -24.02 0.66 -7.46
C ALA A 75 -24.52 -0.22 -6.30
N GLU A 76 -25.80 -0.10 -5.94
CA GLU A 76 -26.43 -0.99 -4.95
C GLU A 76 -26.43 -2.44 -5.45
N SER A 77 -26.82 -2.69 -6.70
CA SER A 77 -26.84 -4.04 -7.26
C SER A 77 -25.45 -4.70 -7.30
N MET A 78 -24.39 -3.93 -7.58
CA MET A 78 -23.02 -4.45 -7.68
C MET A 78 -22.28 -4.52 -6.33
N PHE A 79 -22.57 -3.65 -5.37
CA PHE A 79 -21.80 -3.48 -4.14
C PHE A 79 -22.64 -3.54 -2.85
N GLY A 80 -23.96 -3.67 -2.92
CA GLY A 80 -24.86 -3.78 -1.78
C GLY A 80 -24.57 -4.99 -0.88
N TRP A 81 -24.00 -6.06 -1.46
CA TRP A 81 -23.53 -7.23 -0.71
C TRP A 81 -22.45 -6.91 0.34
N VAL A 82 -21.75 -5.77 0.21
CA VAL A 82 -20.76 -5.34 1.20
C VAL A 82 -21.46 -4.95 2.50
N ILE A 83 -22.63 -4.32 2.43
CA ILE A 83 -23.42 -3.94 3.62
C ILE A 83 -23.92 -5.19 4.33
N THR A 84 -24.39 -6.19 3.59
CA THR A 84 -24.84 -7.47 4.17
C THR A 84 -23.67 -8.26 4.77
N ALA A 85 -22.51 -8.29 4.10
CA ALA A 85 -21.31 -8.97 4.59
C ALA A 85 -20.78 -8.41 5.92
N VAL A 86 -21.02 -7.12 6.19
CA VAL A 86 -20.61 -6.44 7.43
C VAL A 86 -21.69 -6.52 8.54
N GLY A 87 -22.77 -7.27 8.30
CA GLY A 87 -23.84 -7.50 9.29
C GLY A 87 -25.10 -6.64 9.08
N GLY A 88 -25.29 -6.12 7.86
CA GLY A 88 -26.53 -5.47 7.44
C GLY A 88 -26.71 -4.02 7.93
N ASN A 89 -25.67 -3.41 8.50
CA ASN A 89 -25.72 -2.04 9.00
C ASN A 89 -24.73 -1.15 8.24
N SER A 90 -25.24 -0.13 7.55
CA SER A 90 -24.42 0.82 6.78
C SER A 90 -23.49 1.67 7.65
N LEU A 91 -23.86 1.97 8.89
CA LEU A 91 -22.99 2.68 9.83
C LEU A 91 -21.69 1.93 10.11
N GLN A 92 -21.74 0.58 10.10
CA GLN A 92 -20.53 -0.22 10.25
C GLN A 92 -19.63 -0.06 9.02
N VAL A 93 -20.19 -0.09 7.80
CA VAL A 93 -19.43 0.14 6.55
C VAL A 93 -18.80 1.54 6.56
N HIS A 94 -19.50 2.57 7.03
CA HIS A 94 -18.91 3.91 7.23
C HIS A 94 -17.72 3.91 8.18
N SER A 95 -17.82 3.19 9.30
CA SER A 95 -16.74 3.07 10.29
C SER A 95 -15.52 2.38 9.68
N PHE A 96 -15.75 1.29 8.96
CA PHE A 96 -14.72 0.51 8.27
C PHE A 96 -14.06 1.30 7.13
N HIS A 97 -14.83 2.00 6.32
CA HIS A 97 -14.30 2.85 5.24
C HIS A 97 -13.42 3.97 5.82
N ARG A 98 -13.85 4.59 6.92
CA ARG A 98 -13.06 5.63 7.62
C ARG A 98 -11.79 5.06 8.24
N LEU A 99 -11.84 3.86 8.80
CA LEU A 99 -10.65 3.16 9.28
C LEU A 99 -9.65 2.93 8.13
N GLY A 100 -10.14 2.51 6.96
CA GLY A 100 -9.33 2.38 5.75
C GLY A 100 -8.67 3.69 5.33
N MET A 101 -9.43 4.79 5.33
CA MET A 101 -8.88 6.13 5.07
C MET A 101 -7.76 6.49 6.04
N TRP A 102 -7.94 6.27 7.35
CA TRP A 102 -6.88 6.54 8.33
C TRP A 102 -5.63 5.68 8.09
N VAL A 103 -5.80 4.41 7.77
CA VAL A 103 -4.69 3.50 7.40
C VAL A 103 -3.95 4.02 6.16
N THR A 104 -4.67 4.50 5.14
CA THR A 104 -4.06 5.13 3.95
C THR A 104 -3.30 6.41 4.31
N VAL A 105 -3.87 7.28 5.15
CA VAL A 105 -3.20 8.52 5.60
C VAL A 105 -1.91 8.20 6.35
N CYS A 106 -1.95 7.28 7.31
CA CYS A 106 -0.74 6.85 8.02
C CYS A 106 0.31 6.26 7.06
N PHE A 107 -0.12 5.46 6.08
CA PHE A 107 0.78 4.94 5.06
C PHE A 107 1.43 6.04 4.24
N VAL A 108 0.68 7.04 3.78
CA VAL A 108 1.23 8.18 3.02
C VAL A 108 2.28 8.92 3.84
N ILE A 109 2.02 9.20 5.12
CA ILE A 109 2.98 9.86 6.00
C ILE A 109 4.28 9.05 6.10
N VAL A 110 4.17 7.75 6.41
CA VAL A 110 5.33 6.85 6.54
C VAL A 110 6.07 6.70 5.22
N HIS A 111 5.35 6.57 4.10
CA HIS A 111 5.92 6.41 2.76
C HIS A 111 6.71 7.65 2.32
N VAL A 112 6.15 8.85 2.52
CA VAL A 112 6.83 10.11 2.21
C VAL A 112 8.08 10.26 3.07
N TYR A 113 7.98 9.99 4.38
CA TYR A 113 9.14 10.01 5.27
C TYR A 113 10.24 9.03 4.82
N ALA A 114 9.88 7.79 4.51
CA ALA A 114 10.82 6.76 4.08
C ALA A 114 11.47 7.12 2.74
N ALA A 115 10.72 7.68 1.80
CA ALA A 115 11.24 8.14 0.51
C ALA A 115 12.25 9.28 0.68
N ILE A 116 11.94 10.29 1.51
CA ILE A 116 12.85 11.40 1.81
C ILE A 116 14.09 10.90 2.56
N ARG A 117 13.91 10.04 3.57
CA ARG A 117 15.03 9.45 4.32
C ARG A 117 15.97 8.70 3.39
N GLU A 118 15.44 7.87 2.49
CA GLU A 118 16.26 7.10 1.57
C GLU A 118 16.97 8.01 0.57
N ASP A 119 16.36 9.10 0.11
CA ASP A 119 17.02 10.07 -0.78
C ASP A 119 18.17 10.83 -0.08
N ILE A 120 18.04 11.12 1.23
CA ILE A 120 19.10 11.78 2.02
C ILE A 120 20.21 10.81 2.43
N MET A 121 19.86 9.60 2.88
CA MET A 121 20.79 8.63 3.48
C MET A 121 21.46 7.72 2.43
N SER A 122 20.79 7.45 1.31
CA SER A 122 21.29 6.59 0.25
C SER A 122 22.09 7.40 -0.77
N ARG A 123 23.14 6.82 -1.37
CA ARG A 123 23.87 7.44 -2.49
C ARG A 123 23.10 7.39 -3.82
N GLN A 124 21.78 7.26 -3.75
CA GLN A 124 20.89 7.05 -4.89
C GLN A 124 19.81 8.13 -4.88
N SER A 125 19.67 8.86 -5.99
CA SER A 125 18.68 9.92 -6.13
C SER A 125 17.30 9.34 -6.50
N LEU A 126 16.61 8.71 -5.56
CA LEU A 126 15.31 8.07 -5.79
C LEU A 126 14.20 9.11 -6.05
N ILE A 127 14.19 10.24 -5.36
CA ILE A 127 13.17 11.27 -5.61
C ILE A 127 13.43 11.95 -6.95
N SER A 128 14.70 12.23 -7.26
CA SER A 128 15.08 12.79 -8.56
C SER A 128 14.66 11.88 -9.72
N THR A 129 14.67 10.55 -9.56
CA THR A 129 14.16 9.64 -10.61
C THR A 129 12.67 9.76 -10.86
N MET A 130 11.86 10.05 -9.84
CA MET A 130 10.40 10.21 -10.01
C MET A 130 10.05 11.48 -10.80
N ILE A 131 10.89 12.52 -10.69
CA ILE A 131 10.66 13.81 -11.36
C ILE A 131 11.38 13.87 -12.71
N SER A 132 12.64 13.42 -12.78
CA SER A 132 13.50 13.54 -13.97
C SER A 132 13.59 12.30 -14.84
N GLY A 133 13.19 11.13 -14.33
CA GLY A 133 13.29 9.84 -15.02
C GLY A 133 14.69 9.20 -15.03
N TRP A 134 15.74 9.91 -14.58
CA TRP A 134 17.13 9.41 -14.63
C TRP A 134 17.65 9.00 -13.25
N ARG A 135 18.17 7.77 -13.13
CA ARG A 135 18.77 7.24 -11.89
C ARG A 135 20.26 7.47 -11.88
N MET A 136 20.71 8.43 -11.08
CA MET A 136 22.13 8.67 -10.88
C MET A 136 22.60 7.95 -9.62
N PHE A 137 23.65 7.16 -9.75
CA PHE A 137 24.41 6.63 -8.63
C PHE A 137 25.53 7.64 -8.36
N LYS A 138 25.57 8.21 -7.16
CA LYS A 138 26.72 9.02 -6.75
C LYS A 138 27.75 8.07 -6.17
N ASP A 139 28.87 7.91 -6.85
CA ASP A 139 30.09 7.35 -6.24
C ASP A 139 30.61 8.30 -5.17
#